data_AF-A0A6F9X1L4-F1
#
_entry.id   AF-A0A6F9X1L4-F1
#
_cell.length_a   1.000
_cell.length_b   1.000
_cell.length_c   1.000
_cell.angle_alpha   90.00
_cell.angle_beta   90.00
_cell.angle_gamma   90.00
#
_symmetry.space_group_name_H-M   'P 1'
#
loop_
_entity.id
_entity.type
_entity.pdbx_description
1 polymer ?
#
loop_
_entity_poly.entity_id
_entity_poly.type
_entity_poly.pdbx_seq_one_letter_code
_entity_poly.pdbx_strand_id
1 'polypeptide(L)'
;MRDNADDTLDRLFAAARSERPDTSAREAHFETRLMARLAERRTQRRPWQMLVWRTMPAFAVTAAISIACSLAFNPVRTEDPFAAITVAQEEGIYRVVLAEE
;
A
#
# COMPACT_ATOMS: atom_id res chain seq x y z
N MET A 1 32.65 -22.51 54.76
CA MET A 1 32.26 -21.08 54.89
C MET A 1 31.63 -20.50 53.62
N ARG A 2 31.82 -21.13 52.44
CA ARG A 2 31.20 -20.72 51.16
C ARG A 2 29.72 -21.11 51.06
N ASP A 3 29.35 -22.25 51.65
CA ASP A 3 27.98 -22.81 51.58
C ASP A 3 26.91 -21.90 52.20
N ASN A 4 27.22 -21.20 53.28
CA ASN A 4 26.26 -20.27 53.91
C ASN A 4 25.97 -19.03 53.06
N ALA A 5 26.93 -18.58 52.26
CA ALA A 5 26.75 -17.42 51.38
C ALA A 5 25.90 -17.78 50.16
N ASP A 6 26.12 -18.98 49.60
CA ASP A 6 25.34 -19.51 48.48
C ASP A 6 23.88 -19.76 48.88
N ASP A 7 23.62 -20.33 50.07
CA ASP A 7 22.26 -20.51 50.61
C ASP A 7 21.51 -19.17 50.81
N THR A 8 22.24 -18.12 51.19
CA THR A 8 21.65 -16.79 51.39
C THR A 8 21.29 -16.15 50.05
N LEU A 9 22.15 -16.31 49.03
CA LEU A 9 21.88 -15.84 47.67
C LEU A 9 20.70 -16.60 47.04
N ASP A 10 20.62 -17.91 47.22
CA ASP A 10 19.51 -18.71 46.69
C ASP A 10 18.17 -18.31 47.32
N ARG A 11 18.16 -17.99 48.63
CA ARG A 11 16.96 -17.43 49.28
C ARG A 11 16.59 -16.06 48.75
N LEU A 12 17.57 -15.20 48.48
CA LEU A 12 17.34 -13.88 47.89
C LEU A 12 16.80 -13.98 46.45
N PHE A 13 17.34 -14.89 45.63
CA PHE A 13 16.84 -15.12 44.28
C PHE A 13 15.48 -15.81 44.25
N ALA A 14 15.20 -16.70 45.19
CA ALA A 14 13.88 -17.29 45.36
C ALA A 14 12.85 -16.22 45.75
N ALA A 15 13.19 -15.32 46.69
CA ALA A 15 12.35 -14.20 47.08
C ALA A 15 12.08 -13.24 45.90
N ALA A 16 13.14 -12.84 45.17
CA ALA A 16 13.01 -11.96 44.02
C ALA A 16 12.18 -12.55 42.87
N ARG A 17 12.20 -13.88 42.67
CA ARG A 17 11.33 -14.56 41.69
C ARG A 17 9.89 -14.75 42.17
N SER A 18 9.67 -14.79 43.49
CA SER A 18 8.34 -14.91 44.08
C SER A 18 7.55 -13.59 44.04
N GLU A 19 8.27 -12.47 43.88
CA GLU A 19 7.67 -11.15 43.77
C GLU A 19 7.06 -10.98 42.38
N ARG A 20 5.73 -10.95 42.32
CA ARG A 20 4.98 -10.78 41.08
C ARG A 20 5.28 -9.37 40.55
N PRO A 21 5.84 -9.21 39.35
CA PRO A 21 6.16 -7.88 38.83
C PRO A 21 4.88 -7.06 38.77
N ASP A 22 4.91 -5.86 39.36
CA ASP A 22 3.76 -4.97 39.35
C ASP A 22 3.52 -4.46 37.92
N THR A 23 2.58 -5.11 37.23
CA THR A 23 2.19 -4.77 35.85
C THR A 23 1.19 -3.64 35.79
N SER A 24 0.69 -3.16 36.94
CA SER A 24 -0.37 -2.14 37.02
C SER A 24 0.03 -0.85 36.28
N ALA A 25 1.28 -0.41 36.41
CA ALA A 25 1.82 0.75 35.71
C ALA A 25 2.00 0.53 34.19
N ARG A 26 2.12 -0.73 33.74
CA ARG A 26 2.19 -1.10 32.31
C ARG A 26 0.81 -1.25 31.68
N GLU A 27 -0.19 -1.67 32.45
CA GLU A 27 -1.59 -1.76 32.05
C GLU A 27 -2.26 -0.38 32.03
N ALA A 28 -1.85 0.52 32.93
CA ALA A 28 -2.24 1.91 32.90
C ALA A 28 -1.93 2.51 31.51
N HIS A 29 -2.97 2.95 30.81
CA HIS A 29 -2.91 3.52 29.47
C HIS A 29 -2.44 2.58 28.36
N PHE A 30 -2.48 1.26 28.56
CA PHE A 30 -2.24 0.29 27.48
C PHE A 30 -3.24 0.51 26.34
N GLU A 31 -4.51 0.64 26.67
CA GLU A 31 -5.58 0.87 25.69
C GLU A 31 -5.38 2.18 24.92
N THR A 32 -5.00 3.25 25.62
CA THR A 32 -4.72 4.56 25.00
C THR A 32 -3.53 4.48 24.04
N ARG A 33 -2.43 3.82 24.43
CA ARG A 33 -1.25 3.64 23.57
C ARG A 33 -1.53 2.70 22.39
N LEU A 34 -2.37 1.68 22.59
CA LEU A 34 -2.81 0.77 21.54
C LEU A 34 -3.63 1.54 20.49
N MET A 35 -4.61 2.32 20.93
CA MET A 35 -5.45 3.13 20.05
C MET A 35 -4.64 4.19 19.32
N ALA A 36 -3.68 4.84 19.99
CA ALA A 36 -2.76 5.79 19.35
C ALA A 36 -1.93 5.14 18.23
N ARG A 37 -1.32 3.96 18.50
CA ARG A 37 -0.56 3.21 17.47
C ARG A 37 -1.45 2.71 16.33
N LEU A 38 -2.69 2.33 16.60
CA LEU A 38 -3.62 1.87 15.58
C LEU A 38 -4.08 3.02 14.69
N ALA A 39 -4.33 4.19 15.28
CA ALA A 39 -4.67 5.41 14.57
C ALA A 39 -3.52 5.83 13.64
N GLU A 40 -2.29 5.84 14.14
CA GLU A 40 -1.10 6.16 13.34
C GLU A 40 -0.94 5.26 12.11
N ARG A 41 -1.06 3.93 12.29
CA ARG A 41 -1.01 2.97 11.18
C ARG A 41 -2.14 3.14 10.15
N ARG A 42 -3.34 3.51 10.60
CA ARG A 42 -4.49 3.76 9.69
C ARG A 42 -4.32 5.04 8.89
N THR A 43 -3.79 6.09 9.52
CA THR A 43 -3.55 7.39 8.86
C THR A 43 -2.46 7.27 7.80
N GLN A 44 -1.40 6.50 8.06
CA GLN A 44 -0.28 6.33 7.13
C GLN A 44 -0.66 5.57 5.84
N ARG A 45 -1.69 4.73 5.87
CA ARG A 45 -2.18 3.97 4.69
C ARG A 45 -3.14 4.75 3.79
N ARG A 46 -3.70 5.86 4.26
CA ARG A 46 -4.78 6.60 3.58
C ARG A 46 -4.39 7.61 2.49
N PRO A 47 -3.17 8.18 2.39
CA PRO A 47 -2.96 9.31 1.48
C PRO A 47 -3.02 8.90 0.00
N TRP A 48 -2.57 7.69 -0.35
CA TRP A 48 -2.54 7.25 -1.74
C TRP A 48 -3.93 6.96 -2.32
N GLN A 49 -4.79 6.30 -1.53
CA GLN A 49 -6.14 5.94 -1.97
C GLN A 49 -6.96 7.20 -2.27
N MET A 50 -6.89 8.22 -1.41
CA MET A 50 -7.61 9.47 -1.60
C MET A 50 -7.09 10.25 -2.83
N LEU A 51 -5.78 10.17 -3.12
CA LEU A 51 -5.17 10.77 -4.31
C LEU A 51 -5.64 10.08 -5.61
N VAL A 52 -5.73 8.75 -5.61
CA VAL A 52 -6.22 7.96 -6.75
C VAL A 52 -7.69 8.30 -7.05
N TRP A 53 -8.54 8.36 -6.01
CA TRP A 53 -9.94 8.74 -6.18
C TRP A 53 -10.12 10.18 -6.71
N ARG A 54 -9.18 11.08 -6.40
CA ARG A 54 -9.22 12.47 -6.89
C ARG A 54 -8.77 12.61 -8.35
N THR A 55 -7.95 11.69 -8.83
CA THR A 55 -7.43 11.70 -10.22
C THR A 55 -8.34 10.96 -11.20
N MET A 56 -9.21 10.06 -10.72
CA MET A 56 -10.23 9.37 -11.53
C MET A 56 -11.09 10.29 -12.42
N PRO A 57 -11.73 11.35 -11.91
CA PRO A 57 -12.57 12.21 -12.74
C PRO A 57 -11.76 12.97 -13.81
N ALA A 58 -10.51 13.33 -13.52
CA ALA A 58 -9.64 13.99 -14.50
C ALA A 58 -9.31 13.06 -15.69
N PHE A 59 -9.04 11.77 -15.42
CA PHE A 59 -8.85 10.76 -16.46
C PHE A 59 -10.11 10.53 -17.30
N ALA A 60 -11.29 10.54 -16.67
CA ALA A 60 -12.55 10.41 -17.40
C ALA A 60 -12.78 11.58 -18.37
N VAL A 61 -12.45 12.81 -17.93
CA VAL A 61 -12.57 14.01 -18.76
C VAL A 61 -11.59 13.99 -19.94
N THR A 62 -10.33 13.59 -19.72
CA THR A 62 -9.36 13.52 -20.82
C THR A 62 -9.74 12.46 -21.86
N ALA A 63 -10.26 11.31 -21.43
CA ALA A 63 -10.79 10.29 -22.33
C ALA A 63 -12.03 10.78 -23.10
N ALA A 64 -12.95 11.49 -22.43
CA ALA A 64 -14.11 12.07 -23.09
C ALA A 64 -13.71 13.09 -24.16
N ILE A 65 -12.74 13.97 -23.85
CA ILE A 65 -12.21 14.96 -24.80
C ILE A 65 -11.54 14.27 -25.98
N SER A 66 -10.71 13.24 -25.75
CA SER A 66 -10.04 12.53 -26.84
C SER A 66 -11.02 11.83 -27.78
N ILE A 67 -12.08 11.22 -27.23
CA ILE A 67 -13.16 10.62 -28.02
C ILE A 67 -13.91 11.69 -28.83
N ALA A 68 -14.27 12.82 -28.20
CA ALA A 68 -14.97 13.91 -28.89
C ALA A 68 -14.12 14.49 -30.04
N CYS A 69 -12.82 14.70 -29.81
CA CYS A 69 -11.90 15.14 -30.86
C CYS A 69 -11.77 14.10 -31.97
N SER A 70 -11.65 12.81 -31.63
CA SER A 70 -11.56 11.75 -32.64
C SER A 70 -12.80 11.70 -33.54
N LEU A 71 -13.99 11.83 -32.96
CA LEU A 71 -15.25 11.86 -33.72
C LEU A 71 -15.36 13.13 -34.58
N ALA A 72 -14.94 14.28 -34.05
CA ALA A 72 -15.02 15.55 -34.77
C ALA A 72 -14.07 15.62 -35.98
N PHE A 73 -12.86 15.06 -35.84
CA PHE A 73 -11.81 15.18 -36.88
C PHE A 73 -11.68 13.94 -37.78
N ASN A 74 -12.30 12.80 -37.43
CA ASN A 74 -12.26 11.57 -38.24
C ASN A 74 -13.63 10.85 -38.27
N PRO A 75 -14.64 11.41 -38.94
CA PRO A 75 -15.98 10.80 -39.01
C PRO A 75 -16.02 9.46 -39.79
N VAL A 76 -15.00 9.15 -40.58
CA VAL A 76 -14.92 7.95 -41.44
C VAL A 76 -14.34 6.72 -40.72
N ARG A 77 -13.63 6.89 -39.59
CA ARG A 77 -12.98 5.80 -38.84
C ARG A 77 -13.91 5.05 -37.87
N THR A 78 -15.19 5.36 -37.91
CA THR A 78 -16.15 5.03 -36.85
C THR A 78 -16.72 3.61 -36.96
N GLU A 79 -16.45 2.88 -38.04
CA GLU A 79 -17.10 1.57 -38.24
C GLU A 79 -16.51 0.44 -37.39
N ASP A 80 -15.24 0.50 -36.98
CA ASP A 80 -14.71 -0.49 -36.01
C ASP A 80 -13.45 0.02 -35.26
N PRO A 81 -13.58 0.45 -33.99
CA PRO A 81 -12.42 0.87 -33.20
C PRO A 81 -11.43 -0.27 -32.93
N PHE A 82 -11.91 -1.52 -32.91
CA PHE A 82 -11.07 -2.70 -32.77
C PHE A 82 -10.27 -3.01 -34.03
N ALA A 83 -10.86 -2.83 -35.22
CA ALA A 83 -10.15 -3.00 -36.49
C ALA A 83 -9.01 -1.97 -36.65
N ALA A 84 -9.21 -0.74 -36.17
CA ALA A 84 -8.17 0.30 -36.21
C ALA A 84 -6.96 -0.03 -35.32
N ILE A 85 -7.20 -0.68 -34.17
CA ILE A 85 -6.13 -1.10 -33.25
C ILE A 85 -5.34 -2.28 -33.85
N THR A 86 -6.02 -3.24 -34.47
CA THR A 86 -5.36 -4.39 -35.11
C THR A 86 -4.55 -3.98 -36.34
N VAL A 87 -5.06 -3.08 -37.19
CA VAL A 87 -4.34 -2.58 -38.38
C VAL A 87 -3.08 -1.81 -37.98
N ALA A 88 -3.14 -0.95 -36.96
CA ALA A 88 -1.96 -0.23 -36.46
C ALA A 88 -0.89 -1.17 -35.88
N GLN A 89 -1.31 -2.29 -35.28
CA GLN A 89 -0.40 -3.30 -34.76
C GLN A 89 0.26 -4.08 -35.89
N GLU A 90 -0.49 -4.45 -36.93
CA GLU A 90 0.04 -5.11 -38.12
C GLU A 90 1.05 -4.22 -38.87
N GLU A 91 0.73 -2.93 -39.11
CA GLU A 91 1.66 -1.98 -39.73
C GLU A 91 2.97 -1.79 -38.94
N GLY A 92 2.90 -1.86 -37.61
CA GLY A 92 4.07 -1.82 -36.73
C GLY A 92 4.98 -3.05 -36.89
N ILE A 93 4.38 -4.24 -37.03
CA ILE A 93 5.11 -5.50 -37.22
C ILE A 93 5.78 -5.52 -38.60
N TYR A 94 5.08 -5.12 -39.67
CA TYR A 94 5.66 -5.07 -41.01
C TYR A 94 6.84 -4.10 -41.11
N ARG A 95 6.78 -2.96 -40.42
CA ARG A 95 7.91 -2.01 -40.38
C ARG A 95 9.13 -2.53 -39.66
N VAL A 96 8.95 -3.33 -38.60
CA VAL A 96 10.06 -3.94 -37.87
C VAL A 96 10.71 -5.05 -38.71
N VAL A 97 9.90 -5.87 -39.37
CA VAL A 97 10.40 -6.96 -40.24
C VAL A 97 11.11 -6.41 -41.48
N LEU A 98 10.58 -5.36 -42.11
CA LEU A 98 11.24 -4.70 -43.26
C LEU A 98 12.47 -3.87 -42.87
N ALA A 99 12.67 -3.59 -41.59
CA ALA A 99 13.87 -2.90 -41.09
C ALA A 99 14.99 -3.88 -40.66
N GLU A 100 14.70 -5.18 -40.64
CA GLU A 100 15.66 -6.26 -40.33
C GLU A 100 16.25 -6.94 -41.59
N GLU A 101 15.81 -6.59 -42.80
CA GLU A 101 16.47 -6.93 -44.08
C GLU A 101 17.38 -5.80 -44.58
#